data_AF-A0A0K2UM97-F1
#
_entry.id   AF-A0A0K2UM97-F1
#
_cell.length_a   1.000
_cell.length_b   1.000
_cell.length_c   1.000
_cell.angle_alpha   90.00
_cell.angle_beta   90.00
_cell.angle_gamma   90.00
#
_symmetry.space_group_name_H-M   'P 1'
#
loop_
_entity.id
_entity.type
_entity.pdbx_description
1 polymer ?
#
loop_
_entity_poly.entity_id
_entity_poly.type
_entity_poly.pdbx_seq_one_letter_code
_entity_poly.pdbx_strand_id
1 'polypeptide(L)'
;MMVWAAVTETGKSPLVFVPARVKINTKEYISTIMEKRLIPWDQQHSSMNHMTFPQDCVSFHTSRETLRRYEASLSGFWDKTVWSPSV
;
A
#
# COMPACT_ATOMS: atom_id res chain seq x y z
N MET A 1 9.58 7.11 -15.23
CA MET A 1 8.26 6.46 -15.09
C MET A 1 8.19 5.89 -13.69
N MET A 2 7.07 6.06 -12.98
CA MET A 2 6.89 5.51 -11.64
C MET A 2 6.00 4.28 -11.72
N VAL A 3 6.40 3.21 -11.06
CA VAL A 3 5.65 1.96 -10.97
C VAL A 3 5.52 1.63 -9.50
N TRP A 4 4.30 1.28 -9.09
CA TRP A 4 4.04 0.73 -7.77
C TRP A 4 3.71 -0.75 -7.89
N ALA A 5 4.22 -1.55 -6.96
CA ALA A 5 3.97 -2.98 -6.87
C ALA A 5 4.07 -3.43 -5.41
N ALA A 6 3.37 -4.50 -5.08
CA ALA A 6 3.52 -5.25 -3.84
C ALA A 6 3.95 -6.69 -4.17
N VAL A 7 4.74 -7.28 -3.28
CA VAL A 7 5.25 -8.65 -3.42
C VAL A 7 5.08 -9.36 -2.08
N THR A 8 4.70 -10.62 -2.14
CA THR A 8 4.58 -11.52 -0.99
C THR A 8 5.39 -12.78 -1.26
N GLU A 9 5.45 -13.67 -0.27
CA GLU A 9 6.02 -15.00 -0.46
C GLU A 9 5.31 -15.79 -1.59
N THR A 10 3.98 -15.66 -1.70
CA THR A 10 3.17 -16.48 -2.58
C THR A 10 2.75 -15.80 -3.88
N GLY A 11 3.09 -14.52 -4.08
CA GLY A 11 2.65 -13.81 -5.26
C GLY A 11 3.13 -12.37 -5.39
N LYS A 12 2.72 -11.74 -6.49
CA LYS A 12 3.02 -10.34 -6.80
C LYS A 12 1.71 -9.65 -7.18
N SER A 13 1.52 -8.41 -6.75
CA SER A 13 0.38 -7.61 -7.17
C SER A 13 0.50 -7.29 -8.65
N PRO A 14 -0.63 -6.97 -9.32
CA PRO A 14 -0.57 -6.25 -10.59
C PRO A 14 0.27 -4.97 -10.46
N LEU A 15 1.05 -4.66 -11.49
CA LEU A 15 1.83 -3.41 -11.55
C LEU A 15 0.90 -2.21 -11.75
N VAL A 16 1.13 -1.15 -10.99
CA VAL A 16 0.42 0.12 -11.13
C VAL A 16 1.35 1.14 -11.77
N PHE A 17 1.06 1.48 -13.02
CA PHE A 17 1.81 2.50 -13.75
C PHE A 17 1.25 3.88 -13.45
N VAL A 18 2.09 4.73 -12.87
CA VAL A 18 1.74 6.11 -12.54
C VAL A 18 2.18 6.99 -13.71
N PRO A 19 1.27 7.73 -14.35
CA PRO A 19 1.60 8.54 -15.50
C PRO A 19 2.72 9.55 -15.21
N ALA A 20 3.50 9.87 -16.25
CA ALA A 20 4.57 10.85 -16.11
C ALA A 20 4.02 12.20 -15.62
N ARG A 21 4.75 12.87 -14.74
CA ARG A 21 4.41 14.17 -14.12
C ARG A 21 3.26 14.13 -13.10
N VAL A 22 2.65 12.98 -12.83
CA VAL A 22 1.74 12.83 -11.69
C VAL A 22 2.56 12.75 -10.41
N LYS A 23 2.36 13.71 -9.51
CA LYS A 23 2.90 13.64 -8.14
C LYS A 23 1.93 12.85 -7.29
N ILE A 24 2.37 11.69 -6.77
CA ILE A 24 1.59 10.95 -5.80
C ILE A 24 1.55 11.75 -4.50
N ASN A 25 0.33 12.09 -4.09
CA ASN A 25 0.03 12.59 -2.75
C ASN A 25 -0.86 11.56 -2.04
N THR A 26 -1.20 11.81 -0.78
CA THR A 26 -2.07 10.93 0.03
C THR A 26 -3.36 10.52 -0.68
N LYS A 27 -4.09 11.48 -1.28
CA LYS A 27 -5.39 11.19 -1.92
C LYS A 27 -5.24 10.34 -3.18
N GLU A 28 -4.24 10.66 -4.00
CA GLU A 28 -3.94 9.88 -5.20
C GLU A 28 -3.46 8.48 -4.85
N TYR A 29 -2.64 8.36 -3.80
CA TYR A 29 -2.17 7.08 -3.30
C TYR A 29 -3.34 6.19 -2.84
N ILE A 30 -4.24 6.73 -2.02
CA ILE A 30 -5.40 5.98 -1.54
C ILE A 30 -6.30 5.58 -2.72
N SER A 31 -6.73 6.55 -3.52
CA SER A 31 -7.74 6.28 -4.56
C SER A 31 -7.23 5.46 -5.74
N THR A 32 -5.97 5.61 -6.15
CA THR A 32 -5.44 4.96 -7.35
C THR A 32 -4.63 3.70 -7.05
N ILE A 33 -3.88 3.68 -5.95
CA ILE A 33 -3.08 2.52 -5.56
C ILE A 33 -3.84 1.64 -4.55
N MET A 34 -4.29 2.21 -3.42
CA MET A 34 -4.89 1.36 -2.38
C MET A 34 -6.23 0.77 -2.81
N GLU A 35 -7.19 1.62 -3.13
CA GLU A 35 -8.59 1.20 -3.34
C GLU A 35 -8.78 0.44 -4.64
N LYS A 36 -8.12 0.85 -5.72
CA LYS A 36 -8.28 0.20 -7.03
C LYS A 36 -7.45 -1.06 -7.18
N ARG A 37 -6.38 -1.24 -6.40
CA ARG A 37 -5.36 -2.26 -6.69
C ARG A 37 -4.99 -3.08 -5.46
N LEU A 38 -4.46 -2.46 -4.42
CA LEU A 38 -3.93 -3.19 -3.25
C LEU A 38 -5.04 -3.89 -2.47
N ILE A 39 -6.10 -3.20 -2.08
CA ILE A 39 -7.17 -3.78 -1.25
C ILE A 39 -7.90 -4.91 -1.99
N PRO A 40 -8.34 -4.76 -3.26
CA PRO A 40 -8.96 -5.86 -3.98
C PRO A 40 -8.02 -7.06 -4.16
N TRP A 41 -6.73 -6.81 -4.38
CA TRP A 41 -5.74 -7.88 -4.51
C TRP A 41 -5.52 -8.61 -3.18
N ASP A 42 -5.37 -7.89 -2.07
CA ASP A 42 -5.24 -8.48 -0.73
C ASP A 42 -6.48 -9.34 -0.39
N GLN A 43 -7.68 -8.84 -0.65
CA GLN A 43 -8.92 -9.59 -0.39
C GLN A 43 -9.01 -10.88 -1.22
N GLN A 44 -8.49 -10.87 -2.45
CA GLN A 44 -8.46 -12.05 -3.30
C GLN A 44 -7.34 -13.04 -2.90
N HIS A 45 -6.17 -12.50 -2.50
CA HIS A 45 -4.94 -13.27 -2.32
C HIS A 45 -4.75 -13.79 -0.89
N SER A 46 -5.29 -13.08 0.11
CA SER A 46 -5.02 -13.28 1.54
C SER A 46 -6.12 -14.01 2.29
N SER A 47 -6.98 -14.76 1.58
CA SER A 47 -8.16 -15.43 2.13
C SER A 47 -7.88 -16.45 3.26
N MET A 48 -6.60 -16.73 3.58
CA MET A 48 -6.21 -17.63 4.67
C MET A 48 -5.16 -17.10 5.65
N ASN A 49 -4.46 -16.00 5.36
CA ASN A 49 -3.37 -15.51 6.22
C ASN A 49 -3.36 -13.98 6.25
N HIS A 50 -3.41 -13.39 7.45
CA HIS A 50 -3.27 -11.94 7.63
C HIS A 50 -1.96 -11.46 7.00
N MET A 51 -2.05 -10.68 5.92
CA MET A 51 -0.89 -10.12 5.26
C MET A 51 -0.35 -8.91 6.02
N THR A 52 0.92 -8.97 6.38
CA THR A 52 1.64 -7.85 6.98
C THR A 52 2.27 -6.99 5.90
N PHE A 53 1.96 -5.69 5.89
CA PHE A 53 2.35 -4.78 4.81
C PHE A 53 3.31 -3.68 5.30
N PRO A 54 4.64 -3.92 5.30
CA PRO A 54 5.62 -2.86 5.53
C PRO A 54 5.83 -1.99 4.28
N GLN A 55 6.00 -0.68 4.48
CA GLN A 55 6.33 0.32 3.45
C GLN A 55 7.46 1.24 3.94
N ASP A 56 7.97 2.09 3.05
CA ASP A 56 8.86 3.19 3.40
C ASP A 56 8.07 4.33 4.08
N CYS A 57 8.75 5.07 4.96
CA CYS A 57 8.12 6.10 5.80
C CYS A 57 7.91 7.45 5.07
N VAL A 58 7.75 7.46 3.74
CA VAL A 58 7.52 8.68 2.95
C VAL A 58 6.19 9.33 3.35
N SER A 59 6.13 10.66 3.24
CA SER A 59 5.08 11.50 3.83
C SER A 59 3.63 11.08 3.50
N PHE A 60 3.37 10.59 2.28
CA PHE A 60 2.03 10.12 1.91
C PHE A 60 1.72 8.70 2.40
N HIS A 61 2.73 7.83 2.57
CA HIS A 61 2.55 6.50 3.18
C HIS A 61 2.25 6.60 4.68
N THR A 62 2.88 7.55 5.37
CA THR A 62 2.73 7.76 6.82
C THR A 62 1.67 8.80 7.18
N SER A 63 0.95 9.34 6.20
CA SER A 63 -0.12 10.31 6.45
C SER A 63 -1.26 9.66 7.25
N ARG A 64 -1.92 10.43 8.12
CA ARG A 64 -3.01 9.94 8.98
C ARG A 64 -4.14 9.28 8.18
N GLU A 65 -4.44 9.81 7.01
CA GLU A 65 -5.50 9.29 6.14
C GLU A 65 -5.12 7.93 5.55
N THR A 66 -3.88 7.78 5.07
CA THR A 66 -3.36 6.51 4.54
C THR A 66 -3.32 5.43 5.62
N LEU A 67 -2.81 5.75 6.82
CA LEU A 67 -2.74 4.79 7.93
C LEU A 67 -4.13 4.34 8.38
N ARG A 68 -5.08 5.27 8.50
CA ARG A 68 -6.49 4.92 8.79
C ARG A 68 -7.10 4.04 7.71
N ARG A 69 -6.76 4.28 6.44
CA ARG A 69 -7.27 3.45 5.35
C ARG A 69 -6.70 2.04 5.43
N TYR A 70 -5.41 1.89 5.76
CA TYR A 70 -4.80 0.59 5.96
C TYR A 70 -5.46 -0.19 7.09
N GLU A 71 -5.57 0.42 8.27
CA GLU A 71 -6.18 -0.18 9.45
C GLU A 71 -7.62 -0.65 9.19
N ALA A 72 -8.40 0.13 8.44
CA ALA A 72 -9.78 -0.20 8.12
C ALA A 72 -9.94 -1.29 7.04
N SER A 73 -8.90 -1.60 6.27
CA SER A 73 -9.05 -2.35 5.00
C SER A 73 -8.18 -3.59 4.88
N LEU A 74 -7.03 -3.64 5.56
CA LEU A 74 -6.10 -4.75 5.50
C LEU A 74 -6.18 -5.59 6.78
N SER A 75 -6.15 -6.91 6.62
CA SER A 75 -6.27 -7.86 7.72
C SER A 75 -5.03 -7.94 8.63
N GLY A 76 -3.86 -7.50 8.17
CA GLY A 76 -2.59 -7.58 8.91
C GLY A 76 -1.79 -6.27 8.97
N PHE A 77 -2.45 -5.11 9.05
CA PHE A 77 -1.76 -3.82 9.14
C PHE A 77 -0.74 -3.78 10.29
N TRP A 78 0.50 -3.41 9.96
CA TRP A 78 1.56 -3.15 10.91
C TRP A 78 1.72 -1.65 11.09
N ASP A 79 1.70 -1.19 12.33
CA ASP A 79 1.87 0.23 12.64
C ASP A 79 3.22 0.75 12.13
N LYS A 80 3.27 2.04 11.78
CA LYS A 80 4.49 2.66 11.27
C LYS A 80 5.69 2.57 12.23
N THR A 81 5.47 2.30 13.52
CA THR A 81 6.52 2.08 14.52
C THR A 81 7.41 0.86 14.23
N VAL A 82 6.94 -0.11 13.44
CA VAL A 82 7.74 -1.26 13.00
C VAL A 82 8.27 -1.12 11.57
N TRP A 83 7.97 0.00 10.89
CA TRP A 83 8.48 0.27 9.54
C TRP A 83 9.92 0.75 9.61
N SER A 84 10.68 0.51 8.54
CA SER A 84 12.05 1.02 8.45
C SER A 84 12.03 2.56 8.50
N PRO A 85 12.96 3.21 9.22
CA PRO A 85 13.05 4.67 9.25
C PRO A 85 13.21 5.23 7.83
N SER A 86 12.65 6.42 7.59
CA SER A 86 13.00 7.18 6.37
C SER A 86 14.49 7.51 6.41
N VAL A 87 15.23 7.12 5.36
CA VAL A 87 16.59 7.62 5.09
C VAL A 87 16.58 9.05 4.60
#